data_AF-A0A433B9P0-F1
#
_entry.id   AF-A0A433B9P0-F1
#
_cell.length_a   1.000
_cell.length_b   1.000
_cell.length_c   1.000
_cell.angle_alpha   90.00
_cell.angle_beta   90.00
_cell.angle_gamma   90.00
#
_symmetry.space_group_name_H-M   'P 1'
#
loop_
_entity.id
_entity.type
_entity.pdbx_description
1 polymer ?
#
loop_
_entity_poly.entity_id
_entity_poly.type
_entity_poly.pdbx_seq_one_letter_code
_entity_poly.pdbx_strand_id
1 'polypeptide(L)'
;MQSHLSLLGIRPLIWRIGHSRSIGGSGSASRAYRLDSSLGDVKWVGLFAVALVGVYTIEDLWNLFGDLSIPKIQYIKHWIARIICLIVIPIAVYMLSFAIHFAILNRSGPGDAQMSSLFQAGLVGNSFDQNPLELAYGSRVTFKNYGYGGGLLHSHIQTYPSGSEQQQVTCYHHKDGNNEWIVKKVREEPYNPEVIEYVGNGDVVRLVHEATQRNLHSHAIKAPITMAQWEVSCYGNETIGDLNDYWKIEVVDDIYSKNYSQIRSLTTRMRFRHSQLGCYLSASNVILPQWGFKQVEVVCDKRNRPDDQHTWWNIEQHYNPKRVYTSSDRVVTWTMF
;
A
#
# COMPACT_ATOMS: atom_id res chain seq x y z
N MET A 1 -35.89 1.58 33.32
CA MET A 1 -34.77 0.80 32.75
C MET A 1 -33.52 0.87 33.64
N GLN A 2 -33.71 0.73 34.96
CA GLN A 2 -32.65 0.87 35.98
C GLN A 2 -32.74 -0.23 37.05
N SER A 3 -33.68 -1.17 36.89
CA SER A 3 -34.01 -2.23 37.86
C SER A 3 -33.47 -3.61 37.49
N HIS A 4 -32.75 -3.75 36.36
CA HIS A 4 -32.17 -5.04 35.93
C HIS A 4 -30.65 -5.16 36.13
N LEU A 5 -29.96 -4.09 36.53
CA LEU A 5 -28.50 -4.08 36.72
C LEU A 5 -28.06 -4.48 38.14
N SER A 6 -28.99 -4.65 39.08
CA SER A 6 -28.70 -5.09 40.46
C SER A 6 -28.49 -6.60 40.61
N LEU A 7 -28.70 -7.39 39.55
CA LEU A 7 -28.54 -8.86 39.58
C LEU A 7 -27.13 -9.36 39.22
N LEU A 8 -26.18 -8.47 38.92
CA LEU A 8 -24.82 -8.84 38.50
C LEU A 8 -23.69 -8.51 39.50
N GLY A 9 -24.00 -8.05 40.72
CA GLY A 9 -23.04 -8.04 41.82
C GLY A 9 -21.81 -7.13 41.67
N ILE A 10 -21.79 -6.19 40.72
CA ILE A 10 -20.67 -5.25 40.56
C ILE A 10 -20.90 -4.03 41.46
N ARG A 11 -20.16 -3.92 42.57
CA ARG A 11 -20.07 -2.70 43.38
C ARG A 11 -18.97 -1.78 42.81
N PRO A 12 -19.21 -0.47 42.60
CA PRO A 12 -18.16 0.46 42.21
C PRO A 12 -17.24 0.77 43.40
N LEU A 13 -15.95 0.51 43.21
CA LEU A 13 -14.87 0.64 44.18
C LEU A 13 -14.34 2.09 44.23
N ILE A 14 -15.16 3.06 44.62
CA ILE A 14 -14.69 4.46 44.80
C ILE A 14 -15.33 5.06 46.06
N TRP A 15 -14.89 4.63 47.24
CA TRP A 15 -15.12 5.40 48.47
C TRP A 15 -14.15 5.02 49.58
N ARG A 16 -12.87 5.42 49.45
CA ARG A 16 -11.95 5.44 50.62
C ARG A 16 -10.65 6.19 50.36
N ILE A 17 -10.63 7.53 50.30
CA ILE A 17 -9.50 8.35 50.81
C ILE A 17 -10.04 9.76 51.15
N GLY A 18 -9.82 10.21 52.40
CA GLY A 18 -9.57 11.62 52.70
C GLY A 18 -10.69 12.46 53.34
N HIS A 19 -10.83 12.37 54.67
CA HIS A 19 -11.35 13.47 55.48
C HIS A 19 -10.26 14.54 55.66
N SER A 20 -10.51 15.79 55.27
CA SER A 20 -10.01 16.98 55.98
C SER A 20 -10.87 18.21 55.64
N ARG A 21 -10.95 19.13 56.61
CA ARG A 21 -11.98 20.14 56.86
C ARG A 21 -11.93 21.38 55.93
N SER A 22 -13.13 21.85 55.56
CA SER A 22 -13.68 23.23 55.60
C SER A 22 -12.82 24.44 55.15
N ILE A 23 -13.34 25.24 54.21
CA ILE A 23 -13.88 26.61 54.40
C ILE A 23 -14.64 27.02 53.12
N GLY A 24 -15.77 27.74 53.29
CA GLY A 24 -16.82 27.92 52.29
C GLY A 24 -16.65 29.03 51.24
N GLY A 25 -17.63 29.09 50.34
CA GLY A 25 -17.79 30.15 49.35
C GLY A 25 -18.77 29.74 48.25
N SER A 26 -19.93 30.39 48.21
CA SER A 26 -21.05 30.19 47.29
C SER A 26 -20.68 30.37 45.81
N GLY A 27 -21.13 29.46 44.94
CA GLY A 27 -21.04 29.61 43.48
C GLY A 27 -21.86 28.55 42.74
N SER A 28 -22.88 29.00 42.03
CA SER A 28 -23.87 28.20 41.30
C SER A 28 -23.27 27.31 40.20
N ALA A 29 -23.76 26.07 40.16
CA ALA A 29 -23.82 25.09 39.07
C ALA A 29 -22.98 25.32 37.80
N SER A 30 -21.90 24.55 37.65
CA SER A 30 -21.35 24.12 36.34
C SER A 30 -20.36 22.97 36.55
N ARG A 31 -20.78 21.72 36.31
CA ARG A 31 -19.89 20.61 35.86
C ARG A 31 -20.73 19.40 35.46
N ALA A 32 -21.38 19.51 34.31
CA ALA A 32 -21.76 18.35 33.53
C ALA A 32 -20.47 17.75 32.96
N TYR A 33 -20.06 16.62 33.51
CA TYR A 33 -18.89 15.87 33.06
C TYR A 33 -19.20 15.28 31.68
N ARG A 34 -18.54 15.87 30.67
CA ARG A 34 -18.35 15.36 29.32
C ARG A 34 -17.83 13.92 29.37
N LEU A 35 -18.69 12.95 29.04
CA LEU A 35 -18.26 11.67 28.49
C LEU A 35 -18.24 11.85 26.97
N ASP A 36 -17.16 12.48 26.50
CA ASP A 36 -16.91 12.73 25.08
C ASP A 36 -15.87 11.70 24.58
N SER A 37 -16.26 10.92 23.57
CA SER A 37 -15.44 10.46 22.43
C SER A 37 -14.08 9.74 22.61
N SER A 38 -13.81 9.00 23.70
CA SER A 38 -12.49 8.34 23.85
C SER A 38 -12.36 6.91 23.29
N LEU A 39 -13.40 6.29 22.70
CA LEU A 39 -13.34 4.87 22.28
C LEU A 39 -13.52 4.60 20.78
N GLY A 40 -13.54 5.65 19.94
CA GLY A 40 -13.82 5.49 18.51
C GLY A 40 -12.72 5.92 17.53
N ASP A 41 -11.89 6.92 17.87
CA ASP A 41 -11.16 7.62 16.80
C ASP A 41 -9.82 8.29 17.17
N VAL A 42 -9.15 7.89 18.26
CA VAL A 42 -7.97 8.64 18.75
C VAL A 42 -6.72 7.77 18.87
N LYS A 43 -6.08 7.49 17.73
CA LYS A 43 -4.74 6.88 17.61
C LYS A 43 -4.62 5.48 18.24
N TRP A 44 -3.54 4.78 17.92
CA TRP A 44 -3.26 3.42 18.42
C TRP A 44 -3.06 3.35 19.96
N VAL A 45 -3.13 4.49 20.65
CA VAL A 45 -3.08 4.64 22.11
C VAL A 45 -4.28 3.98 22.79
N GLY A 46 -5.46 3.96 22.13
CA GLY A 46 -6.65 3.26 22.65
C GLY A 46 -6.43 1.76 22.88
N LEU A 47 -5.48 1.15 22.16
CA LEU A 47 -5.11 -0.25 22.35
C LEU A 47 -4.55 -0.52 23.76
N PHE A 48 -3.86 0.45 24.38
CA PHE A 48 -3.35 0.31 25.74
C PHE A 48 -4.47 0.27 26.78
N ALA A 49 -5.54 1.03 26.56
CA ALA A 49 -6.72 0.99 27.43
C ALA A 49 -7.44 -0.36 27.30
N VAL A 50 -7.60 -0.87 26.06
CA VAL A 50 -8.17 -2.20 25.81
C VAL A 50 -7.30 -3.30 26.43
N ALA A 51 -5.98 -3.21 26.32
CA ALA A 51 -5.05 -4.16 26.93
C ALA A 51 -5.15 -4.16 28.46
N LEU A 52 -5.23 -2.99 29.10
CA LEU A 52 -5.39 -2.87 30.55
C LEU A 52 -6.71 -3.50 31.02
N VAL A 53 -7.82 -3.18 30.36
CA VAL A 53 -9.13 -3.82 30.64
C VAL A 53 -9.04 -5.33 30.42
N GLY A 54 -8.31 -5.78 29.40
CA GLY A 54 -8.05 -7.20 29.12
C GLY A 54 -7.34 -7.92 30.27
N VAL A 55 -6.31 -7.30 30.87
CA VAL A 55 -5.59 -7.87 32.04
C VAL A 55 -6.53 -8.03 33.24
N TYR A 56 -7.32 -6.99 33.57
CA TYR A 56 -8.31 -7.08 34.64
C TYR A 56 -9.38 -8.15 34.37
N THR A 57 -9.77 -8.31 33.10
CA THR A 57 -10.74 -9.32 32.68
C THR A 57 -10.18 -10.74 32.87
N ILE A 58 -8.89 -10.95 32.58
CA ILE A 58 -8.22 -12.23 32.81
C ILE A 58 -8.10 -12.53 34.30
N GLU A 59 -7.71 -11.55 35.12
CA GLU A 59 -7.65 -11.69 36.58
C GLU A 59 -9.02 -12.05 37.16
N ASP A 60 -10.07 -11.35 36.73
CA ASP A 60 -11.44 -11.60 37.17
C ASP A 60 -11.93 -13.00 36.76
N LEU A 61 -11.66 -13.44 35.53
CA LEU A 61 -11.96 -14.79 35.07
C LEU A 61 -11.16 -15.86 35.81
N TRP A 62 -9.90 -15.57 36.18
CA TRP A 62 -9.06 -16.46 36.97
C TRP A 62 -9.60 -16.64 38.39
N ASN A 63 -10.01 -15.55 39.03
CA ASN A 63 -10.64 -15.60 40.35
C ASN A 63 -11.98 -16.36 40.31
N LEU A 64 -12.78 -16.15 39.27
CA LEU A 64 -14.04 -16.85 39.06
C LEU A 64 -13.87 -18.34 38.78
N PHE A 65 -12.73 -18.75 38.23
CA PHE A 65 -12.37 -20.16 38.06
C PHE A 65 -12.01 -20.84 39.39
N GLY A 66 -11.39 -20.10 40.31
CA GLY A 66 -11.05 -20.59 41.65
C GLY A 66 -12.24 -20.72 42.60
N ASP A 67 -13.38 -20.11 42.28
CA ASP A 67 -14.59 -20.18 43.10
C ASP A 67 -15.43 -21.43 42.76
N LEU A 68 -15.32 -22.45 43.61
CA LEU A 68 -16.05 -23.71 43.49
C LEU A 68 -17.57 -23.57 43.75
N SER A 69 -18.05 -22.43 44.22
CA SER A 69 -19.48 -22.19 44.45
C SER A 69 -20.25 -21.87 43.17
N ILE A 70 -19.55 -21.53 42.08
CA ILE A 70 -20.17 -21.08 40.83
C ILE A 70 -20.40 -22.26 39.88
N PRO A 71 -21.63 -22.44 39.36
CA PRO A 71 -21.91 -23.46 38.35
C PRO A 71 -21.09 -23.23 37.08
N LYS A 72 -20.55 -24.30 36.48
CA LYS A 72 -19.78 -24.24 35.22
C LYS A 72 -20.51 -23.51 34.08
N ILE A 73 -21.84 -23.65 34.01
CA ILE A 73 -22.67 -22.95 33.02
C ILE A 73 -22.62 -21.43 33.23
N GLN A 74 -22.64 -20.97 34.48
CA GLN A 74 -22.56 -19.53 34.80
C GLN A 74 -21.17 -18.97 34.48
N TYR A 75 -20.11 -19.73 34.74
CA TYR A 75 -18.75 -19.39 34.34
C TYR A 75 -18.61 -19.24 32.81
N ILE A 76 -19.18 -20.15 32.03
CA ILE A 76 -19.18 -20.05 30.55
C ILE A 76 -19.97 -18.82 30.08
N LYS A 77 -21.11 -18.51 30.70
CA LYS A 77 -21.86 -17.26 30.39
C LYS A 77 -21.01 -16.02 30.64
N HIS A 78 -20.21 -16.01 31.70
CA HIS A 78 -19.28 -14.93 32.02
C HIS A 78 -18.16 -14.76 30.98
N TRP A 79 -17.66 -15.86 30.41
CA TRP A 79 -16.72 -15.82 29.28
C TRP A 79 -17.36 -15.26 28.02
N ILE A 80 -18.51 -15.80 27.62
CA ILE A 80 -19.22 -15.38 26.40
C ILE A 80 -19.58 -13.90 26.47
N ALA A 81 -20.12 -13.43 27.61
CA ALA A 81 -20.48 -12.03 27.78
C ALA A 81 -19.26 -11.10 27.62
N ARG A 82 -18.11 -11.46 28.21
CA ARG A 82 -16.88 -10.66 28.12
C ARG A 82 -16.27 -10.68 26.72
N ILE A 83 -16.27 -11.82 26.04
CA ILE A 83 -15.83 -11.92 24.63
C ILE A 83 -16.70 -11.03 23.74
N ILE A 84 -18.01 -11.10 23.88
CA ILE A 84 -18.92 -10.28 23.08
C ILE A 84 -18.72 -8.78 23.38
N CYS A 85 -18.73 -8.40 24.65
CA CYS A 85 -18.67 -6.98 25.02
C CYS A 85 -17.30 -6.33 24.84
N LEU A 86 -16.20 -7.06 25.05
CA LEU A 86 -14.85 -6.49 25.06
C LEU A 86 -14.06 -6.77 23.78
N ILE A 87 -14.50 -7.72 22.94
CA ILE A 87 -13.82 -8.07 21.68
C ILE A 87 -14.74 -7.83 20.49
N VAL A 88 -15.89 -8.52 20.44
CA VAL A 88 -16.76 -8.50 19.25
C VAL A 88 -17.35 -7.11 19.01
N ILE A 89 -17.92 -6.47 20.04
CA ILE A 89 -18.53 -5.14 19.90
C ILE A 89 -17.48 -4.09 19.49
N PRO A 90 -16.31 -3.96 20.15
CA PRO A 90 -15.29 -3.00 19.71
C PRO A 90 -14.78 -3.24 18.28
N ILE A 91 -14.55 -4.49 17.88
CA ILE A 91 -14.16 -4.80 16.49
C ILE A 91 -15.26 -4.42 15.51
N ALA A 92 -16.52 -4.71 15.83
CA ALA A 92 -17.65 -4.36 14.97
C ALA A 92 -17.79 -2.84 14.81
N VAL A 93 -17.65 -2.07 15.89
CA VAL A 93 -17.67 -0.59 15.85
C VAL A 93 -16.51 -0.05 15.01
N TYR A 94 -15.30 -0.60 15.18
CA TYR A 94 -14.13 -0.24 14.38
C TYR A 94 -14.31 -0.57 12.89
N MET A 95 -14.78 -1.76 12.55
CA MET A 95 -15.04 -2.13 11.15
C MET A 95 -16.15 -1.26 10.54
N LEU A 96 -17.18 -0.91 11.32
CA LEU A 96 -18.25 -0.02 10.89
C LEU A 96 -17.74 1.40 10.63
N SER A 97 -16.83 1.94 11.45
CA SER A 97 -16.26 3.27 11.22
C SER A 97 -15.45 3.31 9.92
N PHE A 98 -14.66 2.27 9.62
CA PHE A 98 -13.96 2.15 8.33
C PHE A 98 -14.92 1.95 7.15
N ALA A 99 -16.00 1.18 7.32
CA ALA A 99 -17.01 1.03 6.29
C ALA A 99 -17.70 2.37 5.97
N ILE A 100 -18.05 3.15 6.99
CA ILE A 100 -18.60 4.51 6.84
C ILE A 100 -17.56 5.43 6.20
N HIS A 101 -16.29 5.37 6.62
CA HIS A 101 -15.20 6.17 6.06
C HIS A 101 -15.07 5.96 4.55
N PHE A 102 -14.99 4.71 4.08
CA PHE A 102 -14.89 4.40 2.65
C PHE A 102 -16.19 4.68 1.88
N ALA A 103 -17.36 4.55 2.52
CA ALA A 103 -18.64 4.92 1.90
C ALA A 103 -18.76 6.44 1.67
N ILE A 104 -18.24 7.26 2.59
CA ILE A 104 -18.27 8.72 2.49
C ILE A 104 -17.16 9.22 1.55
N LEU A 105 -15.93 8.71 1.68
CA LEU A 105 -14.76 9.14 0.90
C LEU A 105 -14.56 8.26 -0.33
N ASN A 106 -15.56 8.24 -1.20
CA ASN A 106 -15.55 7.44 -2.44
C ASN A 106 -14.97 8.18 -3.66
N ARG A 107 -14.34 9.34 -3.48
CA ARG A 107 -13.78 10.16 -4.58
C ARG A 107 -12.26 10.13 -4.58
N SER A 108 -11.66 10.18 -5.76
CA SER A 108 -10.21 10.28 -5.95
C SER A 108 -9.67 11.63 -5.44
N GLY A 109 -8.43 11.63 -4.93
CA GLY A 109 -7.78 12.81 -4.36
C GLY A 109 -6.27 12.59 -4.19
N PRO A 110 -5.49 13.62 -3.82
CA PRO A 110 -4.02 13.57 -3.85
C PRO A 110 -3.40 12.52 -2.89
N GLY A 111 -4.14 12.06 -1.89
CA GLY A 111 -3.70 11.04 -0.94
C GLY A 111 -3.98 9.59 -1.39
N ASP A 112 -4.71 9.38 -2.48
CA ASP A 112 -5.09 8.04 -2.95
C ASP A 112 -3.93 7.24 -3.55
N ALA A 113 -2.85 7.92 -3.94
CA ALA A 113 -1.67 7.32 -4.55
C ALA A 113 -0.90 6.36 -3.61
N GLN A 114 -1.15 6.42 -2.30
CA GLN A 114 -0.63 5.45 -1.32
C GLN A 114 -1.46 4.16 -1.25
N MET A 115 -2.65 4.13 -1.85
CA MET A 115 -3.52 2.95 -1.88
C MET A 115 -3.19 2.06 -3.07
N SER A 116 -3.59 0.79 -3.03
CA SER A 116 -3.42 -0.13 -4.15
C SER A 116 -4.11 0.41 -5.42
N SER A 117 -3.57 0.10 -6.60
CA SER A 117 -4.15 0.58 -7.86
C SER A 117 -5.58 0.07 -8.05
N LEU A 118 -5.88 -1.15 -7.60
CA LEU A 118 -7.23 -1.71 -7.65
C LEU A 118 -8.22 -0.97 -6.73
N PHE A 119 -7.77 -0.54 -5.54
CA PHE A 119 -8.60 0.28 -4.66
C PHE A 119 -8.87 1.65 -5.30
N GLN A 120 -7.83 2.29 -5.86
CA GLN A 120 -7.97 3.56 -6.57
C GLN A 120 -8.92 3.46 -7.78
N ALA A 121 -8.95 2.31 -8.47
CA ALA A 121 -9.87 2.06 -9.57
C ALA A 121 -11.35 2.04 -9.15
N GLY A 122 -11.64 1.74 -7.88
CA GLY A 122 -12.99 1.82 -7.32
C GLY A 122 -13.43 3.24 -6.92
N LEU A 123 -12.54 4.23 -6.94
CA LEU A 123 -12.85 5.61 -6.55
C LEU A 123 -13.47 6.40 -7.72
N VAL A 124 -14.52 7.16 -7.44
CA VAL A 124 -15.18 8.03 -8.41
C VAL A 124 -14.25 9.19 -8.81
N GLY A 125 -14.13 9.42 -10.12
CA GLY A 125 -13.29 10.49 -10.68
C GLY A 125 -11.83 10.09 -10.88
N ASN A 126 -11.51 8.79 -10.83
CA ASN A 126 -10.20 8.29 -11.24
C ASN A 126 -10.01 8.42 -12.77
N SER A 127 -8.76 8.41 -13.22
CA SER A 127 -8.42 8.51 -14.66
C SER A 127 -8.22 7.16 -15.35
N PHE A 128 -8.47 6.04 -14.65
CA PHE A 128 -8.17 4.70 -15.15
C PHE A 128 -9.22 4.17 -16.13
N ASP A 129 -10.40 4.79 -16.21
CA ASP A 129 -11.42 4.48 -17.23
C ASP A 129 -10.90 4.66 -18.67
N GLN A 130 -9.83 5.45 -18.83
CA GLN A 130 -9.16 5.70 -20.11
C GLN A 130 -7.99 4.76 -20.36
N ASN A 131 -7.66 3.86 -19.44
CA ASN A 131 -6.55 2.95 -19.62
C ASN A 131 -6.89 1.90 -20.69
N PRO A 132 -6.05 1.71 -21.74
CA PRO A 132 -6.15 0.53 -22.57
C PRO A 132 -5.94 -0.73 -21.74
N LEU A 133 -6.71 -1.77 -22.03
CA LEU A 133 -6.62 -3.03 -21.30
C LEU A 133 -5.25 -3.69 -21.46
N GLU A 134 -4.76 -3.81 -22.69
CA GLU A 134 -3.56 -4.60 -23.02
C GLU A 134 -2.35 -3.70 -23.27
N LEU A 135 -1.23 -3.97 -22.59
CA LEU A 135 0.04 -3.27 -22.79
C LEU A 135 0.59 -3.55 -24.20
N ALA A 136 0.95 -2.49 -24.90
CA ALA A 136 1.60 -2.56 -26.21
C ALA A 136 2.93 -1.79 -26.24
N TYR A 137 3.83 -2.18 -27.15
CA TYR A 137 5.08 -1.46 -27.39
C TYR A 137 4.82 -0.03 -27.89
N GLY A 138 5.51 0.93 -27.28
CA GLY A 138 5.34 2.38 -27.49
C GLY A 138 4.28 3.01 -26.59
N SER A 139 3.65 2.24 -25.69
CA SER A 139 2.71 2.80 -24.73
C SER A 139 3.44 3.54 -23.60
N ARG A 140 2.81 4.61 -23.12
CA ARG A 140 3.22 5.35 -21.92
C ARG A 140 2.50 4.76 -20.72
N VAL A 141 3.24 4.41 -19.68
CA VAL A 141 2.71 3.75 -18.49
C VAL A 141 3.35 4.29 -17.23
N THR A 142 2.63 4.15 -16.12
CA THR A 142 3.20 4.32 -14.78
C THR A 142 3.24 2.95 -14.10
N PHE A 143 4.39 2.59 -13.53
CA PHE A 143 4.54 1.35 -12.79
C PHE A 143 4.42 1.62 -11.30
N LYS A 144 3.57 0.86 -10.62
CA LYS A 144 3.46 0.90 -9.16
C LYS A 144 4.08 -0.33 -8.54
N ASN A 145 4.88 -0.14 -7.49
CA ASN A 145 5.37 -1.26 -6.69
C ASN A 145 4.23 -1.85 -5.85
N TYR A 146 4.12 -3.17 -5.82
CA TYR A 146 3.06 -3.88 -5.12
C TYR A 146 3.32 -4.04 -3.61
N GLY A 147 4.59 -3.97 -3.18
CA GLY A 147 4.95 -4.12 -1.78
C GLY A 147 4.25 -3.09 -0.88
N TYR A 148 4.09 -3.41 0.41
CA TYR A 148 3.54 -2.46 1.37
C TYR A 148 4.37 -1.17 1.36
N GLY A 149 3.71 -0.01 1.28
CA GLY A 149 4.41 1.27 1.14
C GLY A 149 4.97 1.56 -0.26
N GLY A 150 4.62 0.73 -1.26
CA GLY A 150 5.06 0.86 -2.64
C GLY A 150 4.65 2.19 -3.28
N GLY A 151 5.61 2.83 -3.95
CA GLY A 151 5.40 4.05 -4.74
C GLY A 151 5.33 3.77 -6.24
N LEU A 152 5.19 4.85 -7.01
CA LEU A 152 5.31 4.86 -8.47
C LEU A 152 6.79 4.94 -8.85
N LEU A 153 7.21 4.14 -9.84
CA LEU A 153 8.56 4.22 -10.38
C LEU A 153 8.79 5.61 -10.98
N HIS A 154 9.83 6.28 -10.51
CA HIS A 154 10.05 7.71 -10.71
C HIS A 154 11.51 7.97 -11.12
N SER A 155 11.72 9.01 -11.91
CA SER A 155 13.06 9.48 -12.27
C SER A 155 13.05 10.98 -12.49
N HIS A 156 14.05 11.70 -11.98
CA HIS A 156 14.16 13.16 -12.13
C HIS A 156 15.57 13.55 -12.54
N ILE A 157 15.80 14.77 -13.03
CA ILE A 157 17.07 15.17 -13.67
C ILE A 157 18.31 15.08 -12.77
N GLN A 158 18.15 15.06 -11.45
CA GLN A 158 19.26 14.96 -10.50
C GLN A 158 19.96 13.59 -10.56
N THR A 159 21.27 13.60 -10.36
CA THR A 159 22.13 12.42 -10.39
C THR A 159 22.51 11.94 -8.99
N TYR A 160 22.93 10.68 -8.86
CA TYR A 160 23.43 10.18 -7.58
C TYR A 160 24.71 10.94 -7.17
N PRO A 161 24.88 11.28 -5.88
CA PRO A 161 26.09 11.98 -5.40
C PRO A 161 27.31 11.06 -5.28
N SER A 162 27.12 9.75 -5.44
CA SER A 162 28.15 8.71 -5.37
C SER A 162 27.70 7.52 -6.21
N GLY A 163 28.56 6.52 -6.39
CA GLY A 163 28.22 5.35 -7.21
C GLY A 163 28.51 5.63 -8.67
N SER A 164 27.52 5.50 -9.55
CA SER A 164 27.70 5.78 -10.98
C SER A 164 27.60 7.25 -11.36
N GLU A 165 27.09 8.08 -10.46
CA GLU A 165 26.77 9.49 -10.72
C GLU A 165 25.79 9.69 -11.89
N GLN A 166 25.02 8.65 -12.24
CA GLN A 166 23.96 8.70 -13.25
C GLN A 166 22.65 9.24 -12.68
N GLN A 167 21.65 9.43 -13.54
CA GLN A 167 20.35 9.95 -13.14
C GLN A 167 19.68 9.01 -12.13
N GLN A 168 19.10 9.59 -11.07
CA GLN A 168 18.47 8.84 -10.00
C GLN A 168 17.16 8.20 -10.45
N VAL A 169 16.95 6.96 -10.01
CA VAL A 169 15.65 6.26 -10.10
C VAL A 169 15.17 5.97 -8.68
N THR A 170 13.91 6.29 -8.42
CA THR A 170 13.30 6.21 -7.09
C THR A 170 11.86 5.72 -7.19
N CYS A 171 11.21 5.54 -6.04
CA CYS A 171 9.77 5.41 -5.96
C CYS A 171 9.16 6.64 -5.27
N TYR A 172 8.17 7.25 -5.93
CA TYR A 172 7.48 8.45 -5.47
C TYR A 172 5.99 8.17 -5.20
N HIS A 173 5.45 8.70 -4.11
CA HIS A 173 4.08 8.39 -3.66
C HIS A 173 3.01 9.32 -4.22
N HIS A 174 3.36 10.24 -5.12
CA HIS A 174 2.39 11.16 -5.71
C HIS A 174 2.41 11.05 -7.23
N LYS A 175 1.27 11.38 -7.84
CA LYS A 175 1.11 11.44 -9.29
C LYS A 175 1.92 12.64 -9.83
N ASP A 176 2.83 12.37 -10.75
CA ASP A 176 3.75 13.32 -11.36
C ASP A 176 4.08 12.87 -12.80
N GLY A 177 4.37 13.81 -13.71
CA GLY A 177 4.74 13.48 -15.09
C GLY A 177 6.08 12.72 -15.20
N ASN A 178 6.94 12.83 -14.19
CA ASN A 178 8.18 12.07 -14.07
C ASN A 178 7.96 10.61 -13.60
N ASN A 179 6.71 10.18 -13.46
CA ASN A 179 6.38 8.77 -13.24
C ASN A 179 6.11 8.02 -14.56
N GLU A 180 6.15 8.72 -15.70
CA GLU A 180 5.81 8.16 -17.01
C GLU A 180 7.00 7.46 -17.66
N TRP A 181 6.76 6.22 -18.09
CA TRP A 181 7.73 5.37 -18.78
C TRP A 181 7.16 4.90 -20.11
N ILE A 182 7.96 4.86 -21.16
CA ILE A 182 7.64 4.22 -22.43
C ILE A 182 8.21 2.81 -22.44
N VAL A 183 7.37 1.82 -22.75
CA VAL A 183 7.82 0.46 -23.00
C VAL A 183 8.28 0.32 -24.46
N LYS A 184 9.57 0.09 -24.68
CA LYS A 184 10.16 -0.12 -26.01
C LYS A 184 10.74 -1.52 -26.14
N LYS A 185 10.89 -1.97 -27.39
CA LYS A 185 11.64 -3.19 -27.69
C LYS A 185 13.13 -3.01 -27.41
N VAL A 186 13.85 -4.12 -27.33
CA VAL A 186 15.33 -4.13 -27.36
C VAL A 186 15.83 -3.48 -28.65
N ARG A 187 17.08 -3.01 -28.66
CA ARG A 187 17.59 -2.16 -29.76
C ARG A 187 17.74 -2.92 -31.07
N GLU A 188 17.99 -4.23 -30.99
CA GLU A 188 18.22 -5.11 -32.12
C GLU A 188 16.93 -5.54 -32.81
N GLU A 189 15.78 -5.37 -32.15
CA GLU A 189 14.49 -5.78 -32.69
C GLU A 189 13.83 -4.66 -33.50
N PRO A 190 13.30 -4.96 -34.70
CA PRO A 190 12.56 -3.99 -35.46
C PRO A 190 11.27 -3.62 -34.73
N TYR A 191 10.99 -2.32 -34.66
CA TYR A 191 9.74 -1.78 -34.17
C TYR A 191 9.04 -1.02 -35.28
N ASN A 192 7.84 -1.46 -35.65
CA ASN A 192 7.00 -0.72 -36.57
C ASN A 192 6.00 0.15 -35.78
N PRO A 193 6.14 1.49 -35.78
CA PRO A 193 5.22 2.37 -35.10
C PRO A 193 3.81 2.40 -35.72
N GLU A 194 3.55 1.76 -36.86
CA GLU A 194 2.21 1.68 -37.44
C GLU A 194 1.41 0.47 -36.94
N VAL A 195 2.09 -0.58 -36.48
CA VAL A 195 1.45 -1.82 -36.01
C VAL A 195 1.36 -1.81 -34.48
N ILE A 196 0.25 -2.30 -33.94
CA ILE A 196 0.10 -2.52 -32.49
C ILE A 196 0.68 -3.90 -32.18
N GLU A 197 1.80 -3.90 -31.48
CA GLU A 197 2.45 -5.11 -30.98
C GLU A 197 2.29 -5.15 -29.45
N TYR A 198 1.73 -6.24 -28.93
CA TYR A 198 1.49 -6.39 -27.50
C TYR A 198 2.71 -6.92 -26.76
N VAL A 199 2.81 -6.58 -25.49
CA VAL A 199 3.86 -7.06 -24.60
C VAL A 199 3.33 -8.25 -23.80
N GLY A 200 4.05 -9.37 -23.88
CA GLY A 200 3.70 -10.63 -23.24
C GLY A 200 4.67 -11.04 -22.12
N ASN A 201 4.33 -12.12 -21.44
CA ASN A 201 5.22 -12.75 -20.47
C ASN A 201 6.47 -13.32 -21.15
N GLY A 202 7.64 -13.02 -20.58
CA GLY A 202 8.93 -13.49 -21.08
C GLY A 202 9.60 -12.53 -22.07
N ASP A 203 8.88 -11.51 -22.54
CA ASP A 203 9.42 -10.49 -23.43
C ASP A 203 10.53 -9.68 -22.73
N VAL A 204 11.53 -9.29 -23.51
CA VAL A 204 12.62 -8.42 -23.05
C VAL A 204 12.35 -7.02 -23.58
N VAL A 205 12.31 -6.05 -22.67
CA VAL A 205 11.93 -4.67 -22.98
C VAL A 205 13.00 -3.69 -22.50
N ARG A 206 12.97 -2.50 -23.07
CA ARG A 206 13.57 -1.29 -22.51
C ARG A 206 12.47 -0.44 -21.90
N LEU A 207 12.72 0.08 -20.70
CA LEU A 207 11.86 1.08 -20.08
C LEU A 207 12.54 2.43 -20.23
N VAL A 208 11.93 3.35 -20.99
CA VAL A 208 12.48 4.68 -21.24
C VAL A 208 11.70 5.71 -20.46
N HIS A 209 12.36 6.49 -19.63
CA HIS A 209 11.71 7.56 -18.88
C HIS A 209 11.25 8.67 -19.84
N GLU A 210 9.97 9.03 -19.83
CA GLU A 210 9.38 9.91 -20.84
C GLU A 210 9.96 11.33 -20.77
N ALA A 211 10.11 11.90 -19.57
CA ALA A 211 10.56 13.29 -19.46
C ALA A 211 12.05 13.49 -19.79
N THR A 212 12.91 12.50 -19.52
CA THR A 212 14.37 12.60 -19.73
C THR A 212 14.91 11.75 -20.87
N GLN A 213 14.07 10.91 -21.49
CA GLN A 213 14.40 10.01 -22.59
C GLN A 213 15.60 9.08 -22.32
N ARG A 214 15.86 8.78 -21.05
CA ARG A 214 16.91 7.85 -20.58
C ARG A 214 16.35 6.47 -20.33
N ASN A 215 17.17 5.44 -20.52
CA ASN A 215 16.77 4.05 -20.28
C ASN A 215 16.93 3.71 -18.80
N LEU A 216 15.98 2.94 -18.25
CA LEU A 216 16.16 2.27 -16.98
C LEU A 216 17.33 1.28 -17.09
N HIS A 217 18.31 1.45 -16.22
CA HIS A 217 19.61 0.81 -16.31
C HIS A 217 20.01 0.23 -14.95
N SER A 218 20.79 -0.84 -14.94
CA SER A 218 21.45 -1.31 -13.72
C SER A 218 22.82 -1.87 -14.03
N HIS A 219 23.76 -1.72 -13.10
CA HIS A 219 25.16 -2.10 -13.30
C HIS A 219 25.74 -2.73 -12.03
N ALA A 220 26.94 -3.29 -12.15
CA ALA A 220 27.66 -3.89 -11.01
C ALA A 220 28.25 -2.84 -10.05
N ILE A 221 27.51 -1.75 -9.78
CA ILE A 221 27.82 -0.71 -8.79
C ILE A 221 26.84 -0.84 -7.63
N LYS A 222 27.33 -0.74 -6.40
CA LYS A 222 26.52 -0.90 -5.19
C LYS A 222 25.45 0.19 -5.11
N ALA A 223 24.24 -0.19 -4.70
CA ALA A 223 23.17 0.77 -4.42
C ALA A 223 23.58 1.77 -3.32
N PRO A 224 23.05 3.00 -3.36
CA PRO A 224 23.53 4.12 -2.53
C PRO A 224 23.31 3.90 -1.03
N ILE A 225 22.22 3.25 -0.63
CA ILE A 225 21.93 2.94 0.78
C ILE A 225 22.02 1.43 1.00
N THR A 226 21.31 0.63 0.21
CA THR A 226 21.31 -0.83 0.36
C THR A 226 22.51 -1.46 -0.35
N MET A 227 23.73 -1.22 0.16
CA MET A 227 25.01 -1.61 -0.48
C MET A 227 25.17 -3.09 -0.85
N ALA A 228 24.35 -3.98 -0.30
CA ALA A 228 24.31 -5.39 -0.68
C ALA A 228 23.72 -5.62 -2.08
N GLN A 229 22.93 -4.67 -2.60
CA GLN A 229 22.22 -4.72 -3.87
C GLN A 229 22.92 -3.90 -4.97
N TRP A 230 22.45 -4.04 -6.21
CA TRP A 230 22.96 -3.22 -7.32
C TRP A 230 22.15 -1.92 -7.45
N GLU A 231 22.85 -0.84 -7.81
CA GLU A 231 22.26 0.46 -8.12
C GLU A 231 21.41 0.35 -9.40
N VAL A 232 20.25 1.01 -9.38
CA VAL A 232 19.40 1.21 -10.53
C VAL A 232 19.41 2.70 -10.85
N SER A 233 19.59 3.04 -12.11
CA SER A 233 19.78 4.41 -12.58
C SER A 233 19.09 4.62 -13.93
N CYS A 234 19.10 5.86 -14.41
CA CYS A 234 18.69 6.21 -15.76
C CYS A 234 19.92 6.62 -16.60
N TYR A 235 20.20 5.88 -17.67
CA TYR A 235 21.38 6.09 -18.50
C TYR A 235 21.08 6.08 -20.00
N GLY A 236 21.99 6.67 -20.78
CA GLY A 236 21.92 6.69 -22.23
C GLY A 236 20.74 7.48 -22.78
N ASN A 237 20.31 7.11 -23.98
CA ASN A 237 19.13 7.63 -24.66
C ASN A 237 18.70 6.62 -25.76
N GLU A 238 17.99 7.07 -26.80
CA GLU A 238 17.58 6.18 -27.89
C GLU A 238 18.76 5.59 -28.68
N THR A 239 19.89 6.29 -28.82
CA THR A 239 21.05 5.82 -29.62
C THR A 239 22.22 5.33 -28.76
N ILE A 240 22.32 5.81 -27.52
CA ILE A 240 23.38 5.50 -26.56
C ILE A 240 22.80 4.57 -25.50
N GLY A 241 23.43 3.43 -25.29
CA GLY A 241 23.07 2.47 -24.26
C GLY A 241 23.77 1.14 -24.48
N ASP A 242 23.50 0.19 -23.61
CA ASP A 242 24.11 -1.13 -23.65
C ASP A 242 23.09 -2.23 -23.29
N LEU A 243 23.57 -3.47 -23.17
CA LEU A 243 22.74 -4.62 -22.82
C LEU A 243 22.20 -4.58 -21.39
N ASN A 244 22.67 -3.66 -20.55
CA ASN A 244 22.16 -3.45 -19.19
C ASN A 244 20.92 -2.53 -19.15
N ASP A 245 20.44 -2.08 -20.31
CA ASP A 245 19.13 -1.42 -20.43
C ASP A 245 17.98 -2.44 -20.53
N TYR A 246 18.29 -3.75 -20.61
CA TYR A 246 17.33 -4.79 -20.96
C TYR A 246 16.73 -5.46 -19.74
N TRP A 247 15.40 -5.44 -19.67
CA TRP A 247 14.60 -6.00 -18.59
C TRP A 247 13.62 -7.02 -19.14
N LYS A 248 13.77 -8.28 -18.71
CA LYS A 248 12.82 -9.34 -19.00
C LYS A 248 11.60 -9.22 -18.10
N ILE A 249 10.41 -9.25 -18.68
CA ILE A 249 9.17 -9.24 -17.92
C ILE A 249 8.80 -10.68 -17.54
N GLU A 250 8.54 -10.90 -16.26
CA GLU A 250 8.05 -12.17 -15.72
C GLU A 250 6.72 -11.94 -15.00
N VAL A 251 5.63 -12.42 -15.58
CA VAL A 251 4.30 -12.34 -14.97
C VAL A 251 4.24 -13.27 -13.75
N VAL A 252 3.77 -12.72 -12.63
CA VAL A 252 3.50 -13.47 -11.40
C VAL A 252 2.13 -14.13 -11.52
N ASP A 253 1.10 -13.32 -11.71
CA ASP A 253 -0.27 -13.73 -12.01
C ASP A 253 -1.12 -12.55 -12.49
N ASP A 254 -2.39 -12.84 -12.79
CA ASP A 254 -3.40 -11.86 -13.15
C ASP A 254 -4.74 -12.26 -12.51
N ILE A 255 -5.51 -11.26 -12.09
CA ILE A 255 -6.77 -11.46 -11.35
C ILE A 255 -7.85 -12.14 -12.21
N TYR A 256 -7.87 -11.89 -13.53
CA TYR A 256 -8.96 -12.30 -14.42
C TYR A 256 -8.55 -13.29 -15.52
N SER A 257 -7.29 -13.25 -15.96
CA SER A 257 -6.78 -14.05 -17.06
C SER A 257 -5.70 -15.02 -16.61
N LYS A 258 -5.74 -16.25 -17.11
CA LYS A 258 -4.60 -17.18 -17.05
C LYS A 258 -3.77 -17.16 -18.34
N ASN A 259 -4.22 -16.42 -19.35
CA ASN A 259 -3.44 -16.20 -20.55
C ASN A 259 -2.51 -15.00 -20.33
N TYR A 260 -1.21 -15.28 -20.31
CA TYR A 260 -0.14 -14.29 -20.11
C TYR A 260 0.52 -13.87 -21.43
N SER A 261 -0.11 -14.11 -22.58
CA SER A 261 0.35 -13.63 -23.88
C SER A 261 0.31 -12.11 -24.01
N GLN A 262 -0.54 -11.45 -23.22
CA GLN A 262 -0.71 -10.00 -23.20
C GLN A 262 -0.84 -9.54 -21.74
N ILE A 263 0.03 -8.61 -21.35
CA ILE A 263 -0.01 -8.00 -20.01
C ILE A 263 -1.17 -7.00 -19.95
N ARG A 264 -1.92 -7.00 -18.85
CA ARG A 264 -3.06 -6.11 -18.65
C ARG A 264 -2.76 -5.02 -17.64
N SER A 265 -3.32 -3.84 -17.88
CA SER A 265 -3.26 -2.74 -16.91
C SER A 265 -4.08 -3.07 -15.66
N LEU A 266 -3.64 -2.59 -14.50
CA LEU A 266 -4.20 -2.80 -13.14
C LEU A 266 -4.21 -4.24 -12.60
N THR A 267 -4.48 -5.25 -13.43
CA THR A 267 -4.81 -6.61 -12.99
C THR A 267 -3.62 -7.56 -12.99
N THR A 268 -2.66 -7.35 -13.90
CA THR A 268 -1.47 -8.20 -14.00
C THR A 268 -0.42 -7.74 -13.00
N ARG A 269 0.07 -8.68 -12.20
CA ARG A 269 1.26 -8.49 -11.36
C ARG A 269 2.46 -9.12 -12.06
N MET A 270 3.54 -8.36 -12.18
CA MET A 270 4.74 -8.77 -12.92
C MET A 270 6.02 -8.35 -12.22
N ARG A 271 7.15 -8.92 -12.64
CA ARG A 271 8.49 -8.59 -12.16
C ARG A 271 9.35 -8.20 -13.36
N PHE A 272 10.30 -7.31 -13.12
CA PHE A 272 11.33 -6.97 -14.10
C PHE A 272 12.64 -7.61 -13.68
N ARG A 273 13.11 -8.56 -14.48
CA ARG A 273 14.40 -9.23 -14.29
C ARG A 273 15.43 -8.59 -15.21
N HIS A 274 16.51 -8.07 -14.64
CA HIS A 274 17.59 -7.49 -15.42
C HIS A 274 18.31 -8.59 -16.23
N SER A 275 18.46 -8.41 -17.55
CA SER A 275 18.92 -9.47 -18.46
C SER A 275 20.38 -9.89 -18.21
N GLN A 276 21.28 -8.95 -17.92
CA GLN A 276 22.71 -9.26 -17.71
C GLN A 276 23.00 -9.72 -16.27
N LEU A 277 22.66 -8.89 -15.29
CA LEU A 277 22.88 -9.17 -13.87
C LEU A 277 21.96 -10.26 -13.28
N GLY A 278 20.83 -10.57 -13.94
CA GLY A 278 19.90 -11.59 -13.48
C GLY A 278 19.15 -11.27 -12.19
N CYS A 279 19.21 -10.03 -11.70
CA CYS A 279 18.55 -9.51 -10.49
C CYS A 279 17.15 -8.95 -10.77
N TYR A 280 16.33 -8.77 -9.73
CA TYR A 280 14.98 -8.21 -9.87
C TYR A 280 14.91 -6.73 -9.49
N LEU A 281 14.19 -5.92 -10.28
CA LEU A 281 13.85 -4.55 -9.91
C LEU A 281 12.99 -4.55 -8.65
N SER A 282 13.46 -3.87 -7.61
CA SER A 282 12.79 -3.84 -6.31
C SER A 282 12.78 -2.44 -5.73
N ALA A 283 11.65 -2.08 -5.13
CA ALA A 283 11.53 -0.92 -4.26
C ALA A 283 11.16 -1.39 -2.86
N SER A 284 12.15 -1.45 -1.99
CA SER A 284 11.93 -1.69 -0.56
C SER A 284 11.67 -0.36 0.14
N ASN A 285 11.08 -0.35 1.34
CA ASN A 285 10.77 0.88 2.10
C ASN A 285 12.00 1.63 2.67
N VAL A 286 13.15 1.54 2.00
CA VAL A 286 14.36 2.28 2.36
C VAL A 286 14.24 3.68 1.77
N ILE A 287 14.38 4.69 2.62
CA ILE A 287 14.21 6.10 2.24
C ILE A 287 15.57 6.70 1.94
N LEU A 288 15.70 7.34 0.77
CA LEU A 288 16.91 8.07 0.39
C LEU A 288 17.11 9.31 1.28
N PRO A 289 18.36 9.73 1.51
CA PRO A 289 18.64 10.98 2.21
C PRO A 289 18.13 12.22 1.45
N GLN A 290 18.43 13.41 1.99
CA GLN A 290 17.95 14.68 1.43
C GLN A 290 18.34 14.89 -0.04
N TRP A 291 19.48 14.35 -0.51
CA TRP A 291 19.90 14.42 -1.90
C TRP A 291 19.00 13.64 -2.87
N GLY A 292 18.22 12.67 -2.37
CA GLY A 292 17.21 11.90 -3.10
C GLY A 292 15.79 12.26 -2.66
N PHE A 293 15.61 13.47 -2.14
CA PHE A 293 14.31 14.06 -1.78
C PHE A 293 13.45 13.24 -0.81
N LYS A 294 14.05 12.36 0.00
CA LYS A 294 13.33 11.42 0.88
C LYS A 294 12.35 10.50 0.13
N GLN A 295 12.64 10.23 -1.14
CA GLN A 295 11.93 9.23 -1.93
C GLN A 295 12.45 7.83 -1.61
N VAL A 296 11.72 6.81 -2.06
CA VAL A 296 12.06 5.41 -1.80
C VAL A 296 13.18 4.95 -2.74
N GLU A 297 14.16 4.25 -2.21
CA GLU A 297 15.28 3.67 -2.96
C GLU A 297 14.78 2.54 -3.87
N VAL A 298 15.19 2.57 -5.14
CA VAL A 298 15.00 1.48 -6.10
C VAL A 298 16.34 0.79 -6.32
N VAL A 299 16.34 -0.53 -6.24
CA VAL A 299 17.54 -1.37 -6.35
C VAL A 299 17.29 -2.57 -7.25
N CYS A 300 18.34 -3.19 -7.75
CA CYS A 300 18.25 -4.50 -8.38
C CYS A 300 18.68 -5.57 -7.36
N ASP A 301 17.71 -6.34 -6.87
CA ASP A 301 17.87 -7.31 -5.79
C ASP A 301 18.57 -8.59 -6.29
N LYS A 302 19.80 -8.80 -5.80
CA LYS A 302 20.66 -9.96 -6.11
C LYS A 302 20.18 -11.26 -5.48
N ARG A 303 19.35 -11.17 -4.43
CA ARG A 303 18.89 -12.36 -3.69
C ARG A 303 17.97 -13.23 -4.54
N ASN A 304 17.43 -12.70 -5.63
CA ASN A 304 16.57 -13.43 -6.57
C ASN A 304 15.45 -14.20 -5.88
N ARG A 305 14.74 -13.53 -4.95
CA ARG A 305 13.59 -14.10 -4.25
C ARG A 305 12.31 -13.75 -5.01
N PRO A 306 11.79 -14.64 -5.87
CA PRO A 306 10.61 -14.37 -6.69
C PRO A 306 9.34 -14.08 -5.87
N ASP A 307 9.27 -14.59 -4.65
CA ASP A 307 8.12 -14.48 -3.75
C ASP A 307 8.09 -13.15 -2.97
N ASP A 308 9.14 -12.31 -3.10
CA ASP A 308 9.22 -11.03 -2.42
C ASP A 308 8.29 -10.01 -3.10
N GLN A 309 7.24 -9.59 -2.40
CA GLN A 309 6.24 -8.65 -2.90
C GLN A 309 6.84 -7.29 -3.30
N HIS A 310 7.99 -6.90 -2.74
CA HIS A 310 8.69 -5.67 -3.12
C HIS A 310 9.34 -5.74 -4.51
N THR A 311 9.38 -6.93 -5.14
CA THR A 311 9.84 -7.12 -6.53
C THR A 311 8.69 -7.10 -7.54
N TRP A 312 7.45 -7.10 -7.06
CA TRP A 312 6.26 -7.13 -7.91
C TRP A 312 5.83 -5.72 -8.26
N TRP A 313 5.38 -5.56 -9.50
CA TRP A 313 4.95 -4.31 -10.10
C TRP A 313 3.64 -4.53 -10.85
N ASN A 314 2.82 -3.49 -10.92
CA ASN A 314 1.64 -3.44 -11.78
C ASN A 314 1.64 -2.14 -12.57
N ILE A 315 0.94 -2.13 -13.70
CA ILE A 315 0.70 -0.91 -14.49
C ILE A 315 -0.48 -0.19 -13.84
N GLU A 316 -0.29 1.04 -13.38
CA GLU A 316 -1.35 1.85 -12.75
C GLU A 316 -2.06 2.72 -13.78
N GLN A 317 -1.32 3.59 -14.48
CA GLN A 317 -1.84 4.36 -15.61
C GLN A 317 -1.26 3.83 -16.91
N HIS A 318 -2.10 3.84 -17.95
CA HIS A 318 -1.72 3.38 -19.26
C HIS A 318 -2.33 4.30 -20.31
N TYR A 319 -1.48 4.80 -21.22
CA TYR A 319 -1.88 5.60 -22.35
C TYR A 319 -1.19 5.08 -23.61
N ASN A 320 -1.95 4.88 -24.68
CA ASN A 320 -1.39 4.58 -25.98
C ASN A 320 -2.01 5.50 -27.05
N PRO A 321 -1.22 6.31 -27.77
CA PRO A 321 -1.75 7.24 -28.78
C PRO A 321 -2.43 6.53 -29.96
N LYS A 322 -2.17 5.24 -30.19
CA LYS A 322 -2.70 4.46 -31.33
C LYS A 322 -4.07 3.84 -31.05
N ARG A 323 -4.57 3.83 -29.81
CA ARG A 323 -5.92 3.32 -29.49
C ARG A 323 -6.90 4.47 -29.34
N VAL A 324 -7.92 4.48 -30.21
CA VAL A 324 -9.16 5.24 -30.01
C VAL A 324 -10.09 4.36 -29.17
N TYR A 325 -10.45 4.82 -27.98
CA TYR A 325 -11.14 4.01 -26.97
C TYR A 325 -12.60 3.72 -27.32
N THR A 326 -12.95 2.45 -27.55
CA THR A 326 -14.34 1.97 -27.57
C THR A 326 -14.77 1.45 -26.19
N SER A 327 -16.05 1.61 -25.85
CA SER A 327 -16.61 1.28 -24.51
C SER A 327 -16.47 -0.19 -24.08
N SER A 328 -16.15 -1.10 -25.00
CA SER A 328 -15.92 -2.54 -24.75
C SER A 328 -14.58 -2.88 -24.10
N ASP A 329 -13.60 -1.97 -24.15
CA ASP A 329 -12.20 -2.26 -23.78
C ASP A 329 -11.85 -1.76 -22.36
N ARG A 330 -12.86 -1.37 -21.57
CA ARG A 330 -12.68 -0.78 -20.24
C ARG A 330 -12.30 -1.85 -19.22
N VAL A 331 -11.22 -1.61 -18.49
CA VAL A 331 -10.72 -2.47 -17.40
C VAL A 331 -11.68 -2.52 -16.22
N VAL A 332 -12.47 -1.46 -16.02
CA VAL A 332 -13.37 -1.30 -14.88
C VAL A 332 -14.78 -1.06 -15.38
N THR A 333 -15.62 -2.10 -15.33
CA THR A 333 -17.08 -1.92 -15.37
C THR A 333 -17.59 -1.89 -13.93
N TRP A 334 -18.57 -1.03 -13.65
CA TRP A 334 -19.19 -0.87 -12.31
C TRP A 334 -19.72 -2.16 -11.67
N THR A 335 -19.74 -3.28 -12.40
CA THR A 335 -20.04 -4.62 -11.89
C THR A 335 -18.89 -5.30 -11.16
N MET A 336 -17.71 -4.68 -11.06
CA MET A 336 -16.52 -5.25 -10.42
C MET A 336 -16.39 -4.94 -8.91
N PHE A 337 -17.32 -4.20 -8.31
CA PHE A 337 -17.33 -3.89 -6.87
C PHE A 337 -18.68 -4.17 -6.21
#